data_AF-E8X2F0-F1
#
_entry.id   AF-E8X2F0-F1
#
_cell.length_a   1.000
_cell.length_b   1.000
_cell.length_c   1.000
_cell.angle_alpha   90.00
_cell.angle_beta   90.00
_cell.angle_gamma   90.00
#
_symmetry.space_group_name_H-M   'P 1'
#
loop_
_entity.id
_entity.type
_entity.pdbx_description
1 polymer ?
#
loop_
_entity_poly.entity_id
_entity_poly.type
_entity_poly.pdbx_seq_one_letter_code
_entity_poly.pdbx_strand_id
1 'polypeptide(L)'
;MIRFGTPAAKQQMLKQLVCSDAPEQALRYRGARSIAGVDEVGRGALFGPVVAAAVILPAGLASLAKAGLTDSKQLTREERESLDKRIRRMAIAVSVAEIDAETIDRVNIYQATRLAMLQAVEGLAIAPDHLLIDAMVVSHPCPQTKLFYGDALSLSIAAASVVAKVHRDGLMRELDLVHPQYGLASHKGYATPEHRRALLEHGACALHRHSFAPVRALKSREEALEAEMDAGEVLFDDGDLGGAVWV
;
A
#
# COMPACT_ATOMS: atom_id res chain seq x y z
N MET A 1 -24.55 13.71 9.25
CA MET A 1 -23.11 14.07 9.15
C MET A 1 -22.44 13.74 10.46
N ILE A 2 -21.77 12.59 10.57
CA ILE A 2 -20.98 12.24 11.76
C ILE A 2 -19.68 13.02 11.66
N ARG A 3 -19.49 14.02 12.54
CA ARG A 3 -18.24 14.78 12.62
C ARG A 3 -17.15 13.83 13.10
N PHE A 4 -16.21 13.49 12.22
CA PHE A 4 -14.99 12.80 12.63
C PHE A 4 -14.23 13.70 13.61
N GLY A 5 -13.91 13.16 14.78
CA GLY A 5 -13.12 13.86 15.79
C GLY A 5 -11.74 14.27 15.25
N THR A 6 -11.07 15.19 15.95
CA THR A 6 -9.72 15.64 15.58
C THR A 6 -8.75 14.46 15.44
N PRO A 7 -7.68 14.57 14.62
CA PRO A 7 -6.67 13.51 14.48
C PRO A 7 -6.11 13.01 15.83
N ALA A 8 -5.98 13.90 16.81
CA ALA A 8 -5.60 13.58 18.18
C ALA A 8 -6.65 12.71 18.90
N ALA A 9 -7.94 13.03 18.77
CA ALA A 9 -9.02 12.22 19.34
C ALA A 9 -9.09 10.81 18.72
N LYS A 10 -8.84 10.70 17.40
CA LYS A 10 -8.73 9.40 16.73
C LYS A 10 -7.55 8.58 17.26
N GLN A 11 -6.38 9.19 17.42
CA GLN A 11 -5.21 8.51 18.01
C GLN A 11 -5.47 8.09 19.46
N GLN A 12 -6.13 8.93 20.27
CA GLN A 12 -6.50 8.60 21.65
C GLN A 12 -7.42 7.37 21.71
N MET A 13 -8.42 7.30 20.82
CA MET A 13 -9.34 6.17 20.71
C MET A 13 -8.62 4.89 20.26
N LEU A 14 -7.75 4.97 19.24
CA LEU A 14 -7.01 3.80 18.73
C LEU A 14 -6.12 3.17 19.81
N LYS A 15 -5.55 3.98 20.73
CA LYS A 15 -4.77 3.49 21.87
C LYS A 15 -5.60 2.68 22.89
N GLN A 16 -6.93 2.78 22.86
CA GLN A 16 -7.81 2.03 23.75
C GLN A 16 -8.26 0.70 23.12
N LEU A 17 -8.01 0.49 21.83
CA LEU A 17 -8.35 -0.77 21.18
C LEU A 17 -7.36 -1.86 21.60
N VAL A 18 -7.90 -3.05 21.83
CA VAL A 18 -7.11 -4.22 22.18
C VAL A 18 -7.20 -5.22 21.04
N CYS A 19 -6.06 -5.45 20.38
CA CYS A 19 -5.95 -6.50 19.39
C CYS A 19 -6.04 -7.86 20.09
N SER A 20 -7.09 -8.62 19.79
CA SER A 20 -7.38 -9.92 20.40
C SER A 20 -7.92 -10.91 19.37
N ASP A 21 -8.11 -12.17 19.78
CA ASP A 21 -8.78 -13.18 18.95
C ASP A 21 -10.31 -13.16 19.08
N ALA A 22 -10.91 -12.13 19.71
CA ALA A 22 -12.36 -12.10 19.93
C ALA A 22 -13.18 -12.23 18.63
N PRO A 23 -12.84 -11.55 17.51
CA PRO A 23 -13.52 -11.75 16.23
C PRO A 23 -13.41 -13.19 15.72
N GLU A 24 -12.23 -13.79 15.80
CA GLU A 24 -11.95 -15.16 15.38
C GLU A 24 -12.72 -16.16 16.25
N GLN A 25 -12.75 -15.96 17.57
CA GLN A 25 -13.48 -16.82 18.52
C GLN A 25 -14.98 -16.75 18.28
N ALA A 26 -15.53 -15.57 17.98
CA ALA A 26 -16.95 -15.42 17.65
C ALA A 26 -17.32 -16.19 16.37
N LEU A 27 -16.44 -16.22 15.37
CA LEU A 27 -16.64 -16.99 14.14
C LEU A 27 -16.47 -18.50 14.39
N ARG A 28 -15.49 -18.91 15.19
CA ARG A 28 -15.30 -20.31 15.57
C ARG A 28 -16.50 -20.88 16.32
N TYR A 29 -17.10 -20.08 17.21
CA TYR A 29 -18.34 -20.46 17.89
C TYR A 29 -19.50 -20.70 16.91
N ARG A 30 -19.49 -20.02 15.76
CA ARG A 30 -20.46 -20.21 14.67
C ARG A 30 -20.07 -21.31 13.68
N GLY A 31 -19.02 -22.06 13.95
CA GLY A 31 -18.59 -23.21 13.15
C GLY A 31 -17.46 -22.94 12.16
N ALA A 32 -16.96 -21.71 12.05
CA ALA A 32 -15.80 -21.42 11.20
C ALA A 32 -14.52 -22.07 11.76
N ARG A 33 -13.64 -22.53 10.89
CA ARG A 33 -12.40 -23.26 11.21
C ARG A 33 -11.20 -22.60 10.54
N SER A 34 -11.34 -22.22 9.28
CA SER A 34 -10.31 -21.64 8.41
C SER A 34 -10.58 -20.16 8.18
N ILE A 35 -10.35 -19.35 9.22
CA ILE A 35 -10.58 -17.90 9.18
C ILE A 35 -9.33 -17.21 8.64
N ALA A 36 -9.47 -16.50 7.53
CA ALA A 36 -8.39 -15.69 6.96
C ALA A 36 -8.55 -14.22 7.35
N GLY A 37 -7.51 -13.64 7.95
CA GLY A 37 -7.36 -12.20 8.09
C GLY A 37 -6.73 -11.59 6.84
N VAL A 38 -7.20 -10.43 6.41
CA VAL A 38 -6.77 -9.76 5.19
C VAL A 38 -6.56 -8.27 5.45
N ASP A 39 -5.39 -7.75 5.06
CA ASP A 39 -5.03 -6.33 5.18
C ASP A 39 -4.07 -5.92 4.05
N GLU A 40 -3.97 -4.60 3.81
CA GLU A 40 -3.12 -4.01 2.80
C GLU A 40 -2.11 -2.98 3.32
N VAL A 41 -1.11 -2.69 2.49
CA VAL A 41 -0.17 -1.59 2.72
C VAL A 41 0.17 -0.88 1.42
N GLY A 42 0.53 0.39 1.52
CA GLY A 42 1.05 1.17 0.39
C GLY A 42 0.01 1.95 -0.40
N ARG A 43 -1.24 2.04 0.06
CA ARG A 43 -2.29 2.80 -0.66
C ARG A 43 -1.96 4.26 -0.90
N GLY A 44 -1.37 4.93 0.09
CA GLY A 44 -0.99 6.34 0.00
C GLY A 44 0.40 6.61 -0.59
N ALA A 45 1.11 5.58 -1.06
CA ALA A 45 2.43 5.77 -1.66
C ALA A 45 2.33 6.36 -3.07
N LEU A 46 3.33 7.12 -3.49
CA LEU A 46 3.51 7.62 -4.85
C LEU A 46 4.28 6.64 -5.73
N PHE A 47 5.02 5.71 -5.13
CA PHE A 47 5.92 4.78 -5.81
C PHE A 47 5.59 3.33 -5.46
N GLY A 48 5.67 2.46 -6.46
CA GLY A 48 5.60 1.02 -6.32
C GLY A 48 4.19 0.48 -6.04
N PRO A 49 4.08 -0.83 -5.77
CA PRO A 49 2.79 -1.50 -5.71
C PRO A 49 2.00 -1.19 -4.44
N VAL A 50 0.70 -1.48 -4.50
CA VAL A 50 -0.09 -1.80 -3.31
C VAL A 50 0.06 -3.29 -3.04
N VAL A 51 0.28 -3.65 -1.78
CA VAL A 51 0.53 -5.04 -1.37
C VAL A 51 -0.54 -5.43 -0.39
N ALA A 52 -1.12 -6.61 -0.55
CA ALA A 52 -2.03 -7.20 0.43
C ALA A 52 -1.52 -8.57 0.85
N ALA A 53 -1.88 -8.98 2.05
CA ALA A 53 -1.64 -10.33 2.53
C ALA A 53 -2.93 -10.94 3.06
N ALA A 54 -3.02 -12.27 2.96
CA ALA A 54 -4.04 -13.08 3.60
C ALA A 54 -3.36 -14.11 4.50
N VAL A 55 -3.83 -14.24 5.74
CA VAL A 55 -3.23 -15.11 6.75
C VAL A 55 -4.29 -15.93 7.47
N ILE A 56 -4.14 -17.26 7.45
CA ILE A 56 -4.93 -18.18 8.28
C ILE A 56 -4.07 -18.62 9.46
N LEU A 57 -4.51 -18.30 10.67
CA LEU A 57 -3.82 -18.68 11.91
C LEU A 57 -4.50 -19.87 12.61
N PRO A 58 -3.75 -20.67 13.40
CA PRO A 58 -4.32 -21.77 14.19
C PRO A 58 -5.23 -21.27 15.33
N ALA A 59 -6.04 -22.14 15.92
CA ALA A 59 -6.99 -21.74 16.97
C ALA A 59 -6.34 -21.15 18.25
N GLY A 60 -5.12 -21.57 18.58
CA GLY A 60 -4.39 -21.13 19.78
C GLY A 60 -3.59 -19.84 19.58
N LEU A 61 -4.27 -18.69 19.51
CA LEU A 61 -3.65 -17.39 19.18
C LEU A 61 -3.02 -16.65 20.36
N ALA A 62 -3.25 -17.11 21.59
CA ALA A 62 -2.76 -16.45 22.81
C ALA A 62 -1.25 -16.19 22.80
N SER A 63 -0.47 -17.03 22.12
CA SER A 63 0.98 -16.84 22.03
C SER A 63 1.37 -15.61 21.19
N LEU A 64 0.61 -15.27 20.15
CA LEU A 64 0.83 -14.07 19.31
C LEU A 64 0.39 -12.81 20.03
N ALA A 65 -0.74 -12.85 20.73
CA ALA A 65 -1.19 -11.73 21.57
C ALA A 65 -0.14 -11.40 22.64
N LYS A 66 0.40 -12.42 23.34
CA LYS A 66 1.50 -12.26 24.30
C LYS A 66 2.79 -11.75 23.69
N ALA A 67 2.98 -11.93 22.39
CA ALA A 67 4.15 -11.44 21.65
C ALA A 67 4.00 -9.96 21.23
N GLY A 68 2.88 -9.31 21.55
CA GLY A 68 2.61 -7.93 21.19
C GLY A 68 2.09 -7.75 19.76
N LEU A 69 1.53 -8.79 19.13
CA LEU A 69 0.92 -8.62 17.80
C LEU A 69 -0.25 -7.62 17.87
N THR A 70 -0.12 -6.53 17.11
CA THR A 70 -1.07 -5.42 17.01
C THR A 70 -0.89 -4.73 15.66
N ASP A 71 -1.54 -3.58 15.44
CA ASP A 71 -1.37 -2.73 14.26
C ASP A 71 0.12 -2.55 13.93
N SER A 72 0.49 -2.92 12.71
CA SER A 72 1.87 -2.87 12.22
C SER A 72 2.50 -1.48 12.32
N LYS A 73 1.70 -0.41 12.35
CA LYS A 73 2.16 0.98 12.49
C LYS A 73 2.64 1.30 13.91
N GLN A 74 2.20 0.54 14.92
CA GLN A 74 2.61 0.71 16.32
C GLN A 74 3.88 -0.06 16.67
N LEU A 75 4.34 -0.92 15.75
CA LEU A 75 5.52 -1.76 15.93
C LEU A 75 6.74 -1.14 15.26
N THR A 76 7.89 -1.27 15.91
CA THR A 76 9.19 -1.00 15.30
C THR A 76 9.47 -1.96 14.15
N ARG A 77 10.46 -1.65 13.32
CA ARG A 77 10.85 -2.51 12.21
C ARG A 77 11.28 -3.89 12.70
N GLU A 78 12.12 -3.92 13.72
CA GLU A 78 12.71 -5.13 14.30
C GLU A 78 11.62 -6.03 14.90
N GLU A 79 10.64 -5.43 15.59
CA GLU A 79 9.47 -6.14 16.11
C GLU A 79 8.63 -6.72 14.98
N ARG A 80 8.36 -5.94 13.91
CA ARG A 80 7.63 -6.44 12.74
C ARG A 80 8.32 -7.60 12.05
N GLU A 81 9.62 -7.48 11.78
CA GLU A 81 10.41 -8.54 11.12
C GLU A 81 10.48 -9.81 12.00
N SER A 82 10.55 -9.67 13.33
CA SER A 82 10.47 -10.79 14.28
C SER A 82 9.09 -11.46 14.27
N LEU A 83 8.02 -10.65 14.29
CA LEU A 83 6.65 -11.13 14.25
C LEU A 83 6.31 -11.80 12.92
N ASP A 84 6.72 -11.26 11.77
CA ASP A 84 6.54 -11.88 10.45
C ASP A 84 7.15 -13.29 10.41
N LYS A 85 8.40 -13.45 10.88
CA LYS A 85 9.05 -14.77 11.00
C LYS A 85 8.28 -15.72 11.91
N ARG A 86 7.64 -15.22 12.97
CA ARG A 86 6.83 -16.03 13.87
C ARG A 86 5.50 -16.43 13.23
N ILE A 87 4.82 -15.47 12.59
CA ILE A 87 3.56 -15.68 11.87
C ILE A 87 3.77 -16.73 10.79
N ARG A 88 4.77 -16.58 9.91
CA ARG A 88 5.04 -17.52 8.82
C ARG A 88 5.36 -18.94 9.29
N ARG A 89 5.96 -19.10 10.47
CA ARG A 89 6.25 -20.42 11.06
C ARG A 89 5.02 -21.13 11.63
N MET A 90 4.00 -20.38 12.05
CA MET A 90 2.85 -20.95 12.77
C MET A 90 1.53 -20.86 12.01
N ALA A 91 1.44 -19.96 11.03
CA ALA A 91 0.26 -19.80 10.20
C ALA A 91 0.01 -21.09 9.42
N ILE A 92 -1.25 -21.43 9.28
CA ILE A 92 -1.70 -22.59 8.51
C ILE A 92 -1.54 -22.28 7.01
N ALA A 93 -1.83 -21.04 6.60
CA ALA A 93 -1.58 -20.54 5.26
C ALA A 93 -1.26 -19.05 5.30
N VAL A 94 -0.36 -18.62 4.41
CA VAL A 94 -0.01 -17.22 4.16
C VAL A 94 0.08 -17.02 2.66
N SER A 95 -0.48 -15.93 2.17
CA SER A 95 -0.35 -15.50 0.79
C SER A 95 -0.15 -13.99 0.74
N VAL A 96 0.63 -13.53 -0.24
CA VAL A 96 0.91 -12.12 -0.48
C VAL A 96 0.70 -11.85 -1.96
N ALA A 97 0.04 -10.74 -2.28
CA ALA A 97 -0.19 -10.31 -3.64
C ALA A 97 0.15 -8.82 -3.80
N GLU A 98 0.59 -8.48 -5.01
CA GLU A 98 1.03 -7.13 -5.37
C GLU A 98 0.28 -6.67 -6.60
N ILE A 99 -0.17 -5.41 -6.59
CA ILE A 99 -0.70 -4.75 -7.77
C ILE A 99 0.18 -3.54 -8.07
N ASP A 100 0.79 -3.57 -9.25
CA ASP A 100 1.77 -2.59 -9.71
C ASP A 100 1.18 -1.18 -9.92
N ALA A 101 2.09 -0.20 -10.07
CA ALA A 101 1.73 1.20 -10.25
C ALA A 101 0.91 1.45 -11.52
N GLU A 102 1.24 0.77 -12.62
CA GLU A 102 0.52 0.88 -13.89
C GLU A 102 -0.95 0.42 -13.76
N THR A 103 -1.17 -0.71 -13.11
CA THR A 103 -2.51 -1.23 -12.84
C THR A 103 -3.26 -0.31 -11.89
N ILE A 104 -2.60 0.22 -10.85
CA ILE A 104 -3.21 1.23 -9.96
C ILE A 104 -3.68 2.44 -10.76
N ASP A 105 -2.88 2.94 -11.69
CA ASP A 105 -3.22 4.08 -12.53
C ASP A 105 -4.42 3.77 -13.45
N ARG A 106 -4.49 2.54 -13.98
CA ARG A 106 -5.58 2.09 -14.85
C ARG A 106 -6.91 1.90 -14.11
N VAL A 107 -6.91 1.30 -12.92
CA VAL A 107 -8.16 0.90 -12.23
C VAL A 107 -8.51 1.74 -11.02
N ASN A 108 -7.69 2.72 -10.65
CA ASN A 108 -7.68 3.48 -9.39
C ASN A 108 -7.26 2.68 -8.14
N ILE A 109 -6.78 3.41 -7.11
CA ILE A 109 -6.23 2.79 -5.90
C ILE A 109 -7.23 1.97 -5.10
N TYR A 110 -8.52 2.32 -5.12
CA TYR A 110 -9.53 1.57 -4.40
C TYR A 110 -9.73 0.18 -5.03
N GLN A 111 -9.87 0.11 -6.36
CA GLN A 111 -10.02 -1.19 -7.03
C GLN A 111 -8.71 -1.98 -7.03
N ALA A 112 -7.57 -1.33 -7.20
CA ALA A 112 -6.27 -2.01 -7.09
C ALA A 112 -6.07 -2.65 -5.70
N THR A 113 -6.50 -1.98 -4.63
CA THR A 113 -6.50 -2.57 -3.29
C THR A 113 -7.40 -3.81 -3.22
N ARG A 114 -8.62 -3.74 -3.76
CA ARG A 114 -9.54 -4.89 -3.80
C ARG A 114 -8.97 -6.06 -4.60
N LEU A 115 -8.28 -5.78 -5.71
CA LEU A 115 -7.60 -6.79 -6.52
C LEU A 115 -6.45 -7.43 -5.75
N ALA A 116 -5.60 -6.64 -5.08
CA ALA A 116 -4.52 -7.18 -4.25
C ALA A 116 -5.06 -8.09 -3.15
N MET A 117 -6.10 -7.65 -2.42
CA MET A 117 -6.73 -8.45 -1.37
C MET A 117 -7.36 -9.74 -1.93
N LEU A 118 -8.05 -9.66 -3.08
CA LEU A 118 -8.65 -10.82 -3.72
C LEU A 118 -7.57 -11.83 -4.13
N GLN A 119 -6.52 -11.38 -4.82
CA GLN A 119 -5.40 -12.24 -5.23
C GLN A 119 -4.67 -12.85 -4.03
N ALA A 120 -4.53 -12.09 -2.93
CA ALA A 120 -3.96 -12.62 -1.70
C ALA A 120 -4.83 -13.75 -1.13
N VAL A 121 -6.15 -13.60 -1.10
CA VAL A 121 -7.09 -14.65 -0.67
C VAL A 121 -7.04 -15.86 -1.61
N GLU A 122 -7.07 -15.65 -2.92
CA GLU A 122 -7.02 -16.72 -3.93
C GLU A 122 -5.68 -17.48 -3.93
N GLY A 123 -4.60 -16.82 -3.54
CA GLY A 123 -3.28 -17.44 -3.39
C GLY A 123 -3.09 -18.28 -2.12
N LEU A 124 -4.07 -18.34 -1.21
CA LEU A 124 -4.00 -19.20 -0.03
C LEU A 124 -4.00 -20.67 -0.45
N ALA A 125 -3.02 -21.44 0.04
CA ALA A 125 -2.95 -22.89 -0.20
C ALA A 125 -4.12 -23.67 0.43
N ILE A 126 -4.87 -23.05 1.34
CA ILE A 126 -6.04 -23.61 2.01
C ILE A 126 -7.19 -22.63 1.85
N ALA A 127 -8.32 -23.12 1.34
CA ALA A 127 -9.51 -22.30 1.16
C ALA A 127 -10.06 -21.83 2.53
N PRO A 128 -10.29 -20.53 2.72
CA PRO A 128 -10.91 -20.02 3.94
C PRO A 128 -12.42 -20.29 3.95
N ASP A 129 -12.98 -20.50 5.14
CA ASP A 129 -14.43 -20.59 5.36
C ASP A 129 -15.04 -19.29 5.89
N HIS A 130 -14.20 -18.34 6.34
CA HIS A 130 -14.60 -16.96 6.61
C HIS A 130 -13.44 -15.99 6.39
N LEU A 131 -13.73 -14.80 5.86
CA LEU A 131 -12.77 -13.70 5.70
C LEU A 131 -13.01 -12.61 6.75
N LEU A 132 -11.97 -12.22 7.49
CA LEU A 132 -11.90 -11.00 8.28
C LEU A 132 -11.07 -9.98 7.49
N ILE A 133 -11.67 -8.86 7.06
CA ILE A 133 -11.01 -7.92 6.14
C ILE A 133 -11.01 -6.52 6.74
N ASP A 134 -9.86 -5.83 6.71
CA ASP A 134 -9.81 -4.43 7.12
C ASP A 134 -10.53 -3.52 6.12
N ALA A 135 -11.51 -2.77 6.63
CA ALA A 135 -12.25 -1.69 5.99
C ALA A 135 -12.90 -1.95 4.61
N MET A 136 -12.83 -3.16 4.05
CA MET A 136 -13.20 -3.48 2.67
C MET A 136 -13.88 -4.84 2.52
N VAL A 137 -14.37 -5.13 1.31
CA VAL A 137 -14.89 -6.44 0.89
C VAL A 137 -14.35 -6.78 -0.49
N VAL A 138 -14.12 -8.06 -0.75
CA VAL A 138 -13.60 -8.58 -2.02
C VAL A 138 -14.65 -9.40 -2.76
N SER A 139 -14.49 -9.58 -4.07
CA SER A 139 -15.43 -10.36 -4.89
C SER A 139 -15.15 -11.86 -4.76
N HIS A 140 -15.34 -12.41 -3.56
CA HIS A 140 -15.06 -13.80 -3.24
C HIS A 140 -16.30 -14.46 -2.60
N PRO A 141 -16.64 -15.73 -2.94
CA PRO A 141 -17.86 -16.40 -2.45
C PRO A 141 -17.83 -16.72 -0.95
N CYS A 142 -16.65 -16.79 -0.34
CA CYS A 142 -16.50 -17.01 1.10
C CYS A 142 -17.21 -15.89 1.89
N PRO A 143 -17.97 -16.22 2.96
CA PRO A 143 -18.52 -15.23 3.88
C PRO A 143 -17.46 -14.26 4.42
N GLN A 144 -17.81 -12.99 4.55
CA GLN A 144 -16.86 -11.94 4.92
C GLN A 144 -17.41 -11.07 6.04
N THR A 145 -16.54 -10.73 6.99
CA THR A 145 -16.79 -9.67 7.97
C THR A 145 -15.79 -8.55 7.70
N LYS A 146 -16.31 -7.41 7.28
CA LYS A 146 -15.56 -6.17 7.22
C LYS A 146 -15.43 -5.59 8.62
N LEU A 147 -14.21 -5.33 9.07
CA LEU A 147 -13.92 -4.64 10.34
C LEU A 147 -13.29 -3.29 10.05
N PHE A 148 -13.74 -2.24 10.72
CA PHE A 148 -13.03 -0.97 10.69
C PHE A 148 -11.96 -0.99 11.77
N TYR A 149 -10.71 -0.65 11.43
CA TYR A 149 -9.56 -0.79 12.32
C TYR A 149 -9.31 -2.26 12.70
N GLY A 150 -9.45 -3.14 11.69
CA GLY A 150 -9.33 -4.58 11.87
C GLY A 150 -7.97 -4.99 12.41
N ASP A 151 -6.90 -4.32 11.99
CA ASP A 151 -5.53 -4.50 12.46
C ASP A 151 -5.34 -4.24 13.96
N ALA A 152 -6.20 -3.40 14.56
CA ALA A 152 -6.22 -3.11 15.99
C ALA A 152 -7.21 -3.99 16.78
N LEU A 153 -8.04 -4.81 16.11
CA LEU A 153 -9.15 -5.56 16.73
C LEU A 153 -9.05 -7.07 16.55
N SER A 154 -8.36 -7.55 15.50
CA SER A 154 -8.30 -8.95 15.09
C SER A 154 -6.85 -9.38 14.89
N LEU A 155 -6.45 -10.47 15.56
CA LEU A 155 -5.10 -11.00 15.43
C LEU A 155 -4.79 -11.51 14.02
N SER A 156 -5.77 -12.06 13.30
CA SER A 156 -5.58 -12.51 11.92
C SER A 156 -5.38 -11.33 10.96
N ILE A 157 -6.16 -10.24 11.09
CA ILE A 157 -5.94 -9.02 10.30
C ILE A 157 -4.61 -8.37 10.69
N ALA A 158 -4.28 -8.28 11.98
CA ALA A 158 -3.00 -7.76 12.44
C ALA A 158 -1.81 -8.57 11.87
N ALA A 159 -1.93 -9.90 11.81
CA ALA A 159 -0.92 -10.74 11.20
C ALA A 159 -0.76 -10.46 9.70
N ALA A 160 -1.87 -10.32 8.97
CA ALA A 160 -1.85 -9.92 7.56
C ALA A 160 -1.21 -8.54 7.37
N SER A 161 -1.52 -7.58 8.23
CA SER A 161 -0.91 -6.23 8.24
C SER A 161 0.61 -6.30 8.36
N VAL A 162 1.12 -7.09 9.32
CA VAL A 162 2.56 -7.28 9.54
C VAL A 162 3.21 -7.93 8.33
N VAL A 163 2.63 -9.02 7.81
CA VAL A 163 3.15 -9.74 6.64
C VAL A 163 3.23 -8.83 5.42
N ALA A 164 2.14 -8.11 5.10
CA ALA A 164 2.11 -7.19 3.97
C ALA A 164 3.12 -6.04 4.15
N LYS A 165 3.22 -5.48 5.36
CA LYS A 165 4.14 -4.38 5.70
C LYS A 165 5.60 -4.79 5.57
N VAL A 166 5.98 -5.93 6.13
CA VAL A 166 7.36 -6.44 6.06
C VAL A 166 7.74 -6.74 4.61
N HIS A 167 6.84 -7.37 3.85
CA HIS A 167 7.05 -7.66 2.43
C HIS A 167 7.28 -6.37 1.63
N ARG A 168 6.34 -5.42 1.71
CA ARG A 168 6.44 -4.17 0.95
C ARG A 168 7.65 -3.34 1.37
N ASP A 169 7.97 -3.26 2.66
CA ASP A 169 9.14 -2.50 3.12
C ASP A 169 10.48 -3.14 2.72
N GLY A 170 10.50 -4.47 2.51
CA GLY A 170 11.59 -5.21 1.89
C GLY A 170 11.75 -4.82 0.42
N LEU A 171 10.68 -4.97 -0.37
CA LEU A 171 10.65 -4.58 -1.78
C LEU A 171 11.09 -3.13 -1.99
N MET A 172 10.62 -2.19 -1.17
CA MET A 172 11.00 -0.79 -1.31
C MET A 172 12.48 -0.52 -1.03
N ARG A 173 13.16 -1.37 -0.23
CA ARG A 173 14.62 -1.28 -0.03
C ARG A 173 15.38 -1.83 -1.22
N GLU A 174 14.89 -2.88 -1.85
CA GLU A 174 15.48 -3.43 -3.07
C GLU A 174 15.35 -2.43 -4.23
N LEU A 175 14.18 -1.82 -4.38
CA LEU A 175 13.94 -0.78 -5.38
C LEU A 175 14.77 0.49 -5.13
N ASP A 176 15.15 0.78 -3.89
CA ASP A 176 16.07 1.88 -3.56
C ASP A 176 17.47 1.65 -4.14
N LEU A 177 17.93 0.40 -4.23
CA LEU A 177 19.22 0.09 -4.85
C LEU A 177 19.21 0.35 -6.35
N VAL A 178 18.05 0.18 -6.99
CA VAL A 178 17.86 0.38 -8.43
C VAL A 178 17.54 1.84 -8.75
N HIS A 179 16.85 2.54 -7.85
CA HIS A 179 16.48 3.95 -7.97
C HIS A 179 16.94 4.77 -6.76
N PRO A 180 18.26 4.88 -6.53
CA PRO A 180 18.82 5.50 -5.32
C PRO A 180 18.49 6.98 -5.19
N GLN A 181 18.18 7.64 -6.31
CA GLN A 181 17.83 9.06 -6.32
C GLN A 181 16.55 9.40 -5.55
N TYR A 182 15.66 8.42 -5.32
CA TYR A 182 14.36 8.67 -4.69
C TYR A 182 14.32 8.44 -3.19
N GLY A 183 15.31 7.79 -2.55
CA GLY A 183 15.34 7.57 -1.09
C GLY A 183 14.26 6.60 -0.55
N LEU A 184 13.81 5.68 -1.39
CA LEU A 184 12.75 4.70 -1.15
C LEU A 184 13.00 3.82 0.08
N ALA A 185 14.25 3.52 0.43
CA ALA A 185 14.57 2.72 1.61
C ALA A 185 14.10 3.38 2.91
N SER A 186 14.02 4.71 2.96
CA SER A 186 13.57 5.46 4.13
C SER A 186 12.05 5.60 4.16
N HIS A 187 11.47 6.32 3.20
CA HIS A 187 10.05 6.68 3.20
C HIS A 187 9.15 5.72 2.43
N LYS A 188 9.67 4.61 1.89
CA LYS A 188 8.88 3.51 1.30
C LYS A 188 7.96 3.96 0.15
N GLY A 189 8.36 5.00 -0.57
CA GLY A 189 7.57 5.61 -1.64
C GLY A 189 6.43 6.52 -1.20
N TYR A 190 6.25 6.82 0.09
CA TYR A 190 5.23 7.79 0.54
C TYR A 190 5.61 9.22 0.17
N ALA A 191 4.61 10.11 0.12
CA ALA A 191 4.78 11.53 -0.25
C ALA A 191 5.42 12.34 0.90
N THR A 192 6.65 12.03 1.31
CA THR A 192 7.40 12.86 2.26
C THR A 192 8.01 14.07 1.54
N PRO A 193 8.43 15.12 2.27
CA PRO A 193 9.13 16.25 1.67
C PRO A 193 10.34 15.82 0.82
N GLU A 194 11.10 14.83 1.31
CA GLU A 194 12.29 14.29 0.63
C GLU A 194 11.92 13.65 -0.70
N HIS A 195 10.88 12.80 -0.72
CA HIS A 195 10.44 12.14 -1.93
C HIS A 195 9.89 13.13 -2.96
N ARG A 196 9.13 14.13 -2.52
CA ARG A 196 8.63 15.19 -3.42
C ARG A 196 9.75 16.01 -4.04
N ARG A 197 10.82 16.28 -3.28
CA ARG A 197 12.01 16.97 -3.80
C ARG A 197 12.72 16.11 -4.85
N ALA A 198 12.97 14.84 -4.54
CA ALA A 198 13.60 13.92 -5.50
C ALA A 198 12.77 13.79 -6.80
N LEU A 199 11.45 13.76 -6.67
CA LEU A 199 10.51 13.78 -7.80
C LEU A 199 10.64 15.04 -8.67
N LEU A 200 10.79 16.21 -8.06
CA LEU A 200 10.99 17.47 -8.78
C LEU A 200 12.37 17.56 -9.46
N GLU A 201 13.39 16.95 -8.85
CA GLU A 201 14.77 17.02 -9.32
C GLU A 201 15.07 16.00 -10.43
N HIS A 202 14.49 14.80 -10.33
CA HIS A 202 14.82 13.67 -11.21
C HIS A 202 13.67 13.21 -12.11
N GLY A 203 12.49 13.83 -11.98
CA GLY A 203 11.29 13.40 -12.68
C GLY A 203 10.72 12.07 -12.16
N ALA A 204 9.55 11.69 -12.67
CA ALA A 204 8.88 10.45 -12.33
C ALA A 204 9.29 9.29 -13.25
N CYS A 205 9.70 8.16 -12.69
CA CYS A 205 9.93 6.93 -13.45
C CYS A 205 8.65 6.08 -13.65
N ALA A 206 8.75 4.96 -14.38
CA ALA A 206 7.64 4.04 -14.66
C ALA A 206 7.00 3.41 -13.41
N LEU A 207 7.72 3.33 -12.28
CA LEU A 207 7.19 2.78 -11.03
C LEU A 207 6.46 3.82 -10.16
N HIS A 208 6.42 5.07 -10.59
CA HIS A 208 5.55 6.06 -9.97
C HIS A 208 4.11 5.88 -10.42
N ARG A 209 3.18 6.23 -9.54
CA ARG A 209 1.74 6.22 -9.81
C ARG A 209 1.37 7.54 -10.45
N HIS A 210 1.39 7.56 -11.76
CA HIS A 210 1.10 8.73 -12.58
C HIS A 210 -0.32 9.21 -12.42
N SER A 211 -1.24 8.42 -11.85
CA SER A 211 -2.58 8.88 -11.48
C SER A 211 -2.64 9.60 -10.14
N PHE A 212 -1.55 9.75 -9.37
CA PHE A 212 -1.58 10.43 -8.07
C PHE A 212 -1.20 11.91 -8.21
N ALA A 213 -1.89 12.79 -7.47
CA ALA A 213 -1.81 14.24 -7.68
C ALA A 213 -0.36 14.82 -7.69
N PRO A 214 0.55 14.45 -6.77
CA PRO A 214 1.91 14.96 -6.80
C PRO A 214 2.71 14.55 -8.04
N VAL A 215 2.43 13.36 -8.59
CA VAL A 215 3.12 12.84 -9.79
C VAL A 215 2.52 13.46 -11.05
N ARG A 216 1.18 13.50 -11.16
CA ARG A 216 0.46 14.16 -12.27
C ARG A 216 0.91 15.60 -12.49
N ALA A 217 1.10 16.35 -11.41
CA ALA A 217 1.47 17.76 -11.48
C ALA A 217 2.83 17.99 -12.14
N LEU A 218 3.74 17.01 -12.13
CA LEU A 218 5.03 17.10 -12.82
C LEU A 218 4.84 16.95 -14.33
N LYS A 219 4.08 15.94 -14.74
CA LYS A 219 3.80 15.69 -16.16
C LYS A 219 3.14 16.90 -16.83
N SER A 220 2.14 17.49 -16.19
CA SER A 220 1.49 18.70 -16.72
C SER A 220 2.44 19.90 -16.84
N ARG A 221 3.49 19.96 -16.03
CA ARG A 221 4.52 21.01 -16.12
C ARG A 221 5.50 20.74 -17.26
N GLU A 222 5.91 19.49 -17.45
CA GLU A 222 6.76 19.07 -18.57
C GLU A 222 6.06 19.34 -19.91
N GLU A 223 4.81 18.88 -20.05
CA GLU A 223 3.98 19.12 -21.25
C GLU A 223 3.77 20.62 -21.53
N ALA A 224 3.64 21.45 -20.50
CA ALA A 224 3.51 22.90 -20.65
C ALA A 224 4.82 23.57 -21.09
N LEU A 225 5.97 23.12 -20.56
CA LEU A 225 7.28 23.64 -20.94
C LEU A 225 7.67 23.24 -22.38
N GLU A 226 7.36 22.00 -22.78
CA GLU A 226 7.54 21.56 -24.17
C GLU A 226 6.69 22.39 -25.13
N ALA A 227 5.42 22.63 -24.80
CA ALA A 227 4.55 23.48 -25.60
C ALA A 227 5.03 24.95 -25.70
N GLU A 228 5.61 25.49 -24.63
CA GLU A 228 6.21 26.84 -24.63
C GLU A 228 7.50 26.91 -25.47
N MET A 229 8.34 25.86 -25.44
CA MET A 229 9.55 25.77 -26.25
C MET A 229 9.20 25.65 -27.75
N ASP A 230 8.27 24.77 -28.10
CA ASP A 230 7.78 24.60 -29.47
C ASP A 230 7.16 25.91 -29.99
N ALA A 231 6.42 26.65 -29.16
CA ALA A 231 5.87 27.96 -29.53
C ALA A 231 6.94 29.06 -29.67
N GLY A 232 8.04 28.97 -28.93
CA GLY A 232 9.15 29.91 -28.96
C GLY A 232 10.10 29.72 -30.15
N GLU A 233 10.31 28.49 -30.62
CA GLU A 233 11.10 28.21 -31.83
C GLU A 233 10.44 28.72 -33.11
N VAL A 234 9.11 28.83 -33.15
CA VAL A 234 8.37 29.37 -34.32
C VAL A 234 8.56 30.89 -34.51
N LEU A 235 9.12 31.60 -33.51
CA LEU A 235 9.34 33.07 -33.58
C LEU A 235 10.72 33.48 -34.12
N PHE A 236 11.61 32.53 -34.42
CA PHE A 236 12.91 32.78 -35.06
C PHE A 236 12.94 32.18 -36.48
N ASP A 237 12.09 32.68 -37.37
CA ASP A 237 12.26 32.46 -38.81
C ASP A 237 13.18 33.56 -39.38
N ASP A 238 14.28 33.14 -39.99
CA ASP A 238 15.33 33.96 -40.62
C ASP A 238 14.78 34.74 -41.82
N GLY A 239 13.99 35.77 -41.56
CA GLY A 239 13.58 36.77 -42.54
C GLY A 239 14.59 37.91 -42.61
N ASP A 240 15.58 37.78 -43.50
CA ASP A 240 16.16 38.85 -44.34
C ASP A 240 17.71 38.82 -44.44
N LEU A 241 18.21 38.07 -45.42
CA LEU A 241 19.46 38.40 -46.12
C LEU A 241 19.18 38.42 -47.63
N GLY A 242 18.33 39.37 -48.05
CA GLY A 242 18.14 39.72 -49.45
C GLY A 242 19.42 40.31 -50.07
N GLY A 243 19.92 39.66 -51.12
CA GLY A 243 21.14 40.06 -51.82
C GLY A 243 21.05 41.45 -52.48
N ALA A 244 22.13 42.24 -52.31
CA ALA A 244 22.38 43.43 -53.09
C ALA A 244 23.42 43.12 -54.18
N VAL A 245 22.98 43.27 -55.43
CA VAL A 245 23.78 43.20 -56.66
C VAL A 245 24.60 44.48 -56.78
N TRP A 246 25.91 44.36 -56.98
CA TRP A 246 26.80 45.48 -57.30
C TRP A 246 26.77 45.74 -58.81
N VAL A 247 26.48 46.99 -59.20
CA VAL A 247 26.76 47.56 -60.52
C VAL A 247 28.04 48.37 -60.42
#